data_AF-A0AAU9WUS5-F1
#
_entry.id   AF-A0AAU9WUS5-F1
#
_cell.length_a   1.000
_cell.length_b   1.000
_cell.length_c   1.000
_cell.angle_alpha   90.00
_cell.angle_beta   90.00
_cell.angle_gamma   90.00
#
_symmetry.space_group_name_H-M   'P 1'
#
loop_
_entity.id
_entity.type
_entity.pdbx_description
1 polymer ?
#
loop_
_entity_poly.entity_id
_entity_poly.type
_entity_poly.pdbx_seq_one_letter_code
_entity_poly.pdbx_strand_id
1 'polypeptide(L)'
;IDTNATEQYGYVEGVFHASVGRYTLTFHDAQRLCALLGATLATYDQLYTAWEAGLQKCRYGWLADATARYPMQTRLPGCGNYIGVCGSSHPQPK
;
A
#
# COMPACT_ATOMS: atom_id res chain seq x y z
N ILE A 1 -12.87 4.49 18.90
CA ILE A 1 -12.42 4.21 17.52
C ILE A 1 -13.46 3.26 16.94
N ASP A 2 -14.27 3.74 16.00
CA ASP A 2 -15.38 2.97 15.44
C ASP A 2 -14.84 1.86 14.53
N THR A 3 -14.98 0.63 15.00
CA THR A 3 -14.56 -0.62 14.32
C THR A 3 -15.26 -0.86 12.98
N ASN A 4 -16.31 -0.10 12.68
CA ASN A 4 -17.09 -0.19 11.44
C ASN A 4 -16.41 0.51 10.25
N ALA A 5 -15.59 1.54 10.49
CA ALA A 5 -14.85 2.25 9.42
C ALA A 5 -13.60 1.48 8.96
N THR A 6 -13.00 0.69 9.84
CA THR A 6 -11.83 -0.17 9.55
C THR A 6 -12.14 -1.23 8.49
N GLU A 7 -13.38 -1.77 8.46
CA GLU A 7 -13.82 -2.72 7.44
C GLU A 7 -14.08 -2.07 6.07
N GLN A 8 -14.55 -0.82 6.06
CA GLN A 8 -14.92 -0.15 4.80
C GLN A 8 -13.70 0.32 3.98
N TYR A 9 -12.57 0.61 4.65
CA TYR A 9 -11.37 1.14 3.99
C TYR A 9 -10.19 0.15 3.91
N GLY A 10 -10.29 -1.02 4.54
CA GLY A 10 -9.23 -2.03 4.51
C GLY A 10 -7.96 -1.57 5.22
N TYR A 11 -8.12 -1.00 6.43
CA TYR A 11 -7.01 -0.66 7.31
C TYR A 11 -6.53 -1.91 8.04
N VAL A 12 -5.24 -2.23 7.93
CA VAL A 12 -4.60 -3.33 8.67
C VAL A 12 -3.29 -2.80 9.25
N GLU A 13 -3.13 -2.90 10.58
CA GLU A 13 -1.96 -2.35 11.29
C GLU A 13 -1.68 -0.86 10.97
N GLY A 14 -2.75 -0.07 10.77
CA GLY A 14 -2.67 1.34 10.40
C GLY A 14 -2.31 1.61 8.94
N VAL A 15 -2.04 0.58 8.13
CA VAL A 15 -1.76 0.68 6.70
C VAL A 15 -3.04 0.56 5.89
N PHE A 16 -3.21 1.45 4.91
CA PHE A 16 -4.33 1.47 3.98
C PHE A 16 -3.88 1.90 2.59
N HIS A 17 -4.70 1.61 1.57
CA HIS A 17 -4.41 1.99 0.19
C HIS A 17 -5.22 3.23 -0.21
N ALA A 18 -4.54 4.33 -0.52
CA ALA A 18 -5.14 5.57 -1.03
C ALA A 18 -4.89 5.74 -2.54
N SER A 19 -5.88 6.24 -3.29
CA SER A 19 -5.73 6.52 -4.73
C SER A 19 -6.70 7.58 -5.23
N VAL A 20 -6.22 8.46 -6.12
CA VAL A 20 -7.04 9.46 -6.86
C VAL A 20 -7.28 9.02 -8.32
N GLY A 21 -6.91 7.78 -8.65
CA GLY A 21 -6.93 7.22 -10.00
C GLY A 21 -6.07 5.96 -10.07
N ARG A 22 -6.01 5.31 -11.23
CA ARG A 22 -5.19 4.11 -11.40
C ARG A 22 -3.78 4.48 -11.88
N TYR A 23 -2.80 4.37 -11.00
CA TYR A 23 -1.37 4.62 -11.29
C TYR A 23 -1.05 6.05 -11.78
N THR A 24 -1.80 7.04 -11.29
CA THR A 24 -1.67 8.45 -11.69
C THR A 24 -0.79 9.27 -10.76
N LEU A 25 -0.47 8.77 -9.57
CA LEU A 25 0.29 9.50 -8.56
C LEU A 25 1.79 9.32 -8.78
N THR A 26 2.53 10.43 -8.76
CA THR A 26 3.99 10.44 -8.53
C THR A 26 4.30 10.14 -7.06
N PHE A 27 5.57 9.85 -6.72
CA PHE A 27 5.98 9.71 -5.32
C PHE A 27 5.59 10.94 -4.46
N HIS A 28 5.84 12.15 -4.98
CA HIS A 28 5.51 13.40 -4.28
C HIS A 28 4.01 13.63 -4.14
N ASP A 29 3.21 13.25 -5.15
CA ASP A 29 1.75 13.30 -5.05
C ASP A 29 1.23 12.34 -3.99
N ALA A 30 1.81 11.14 -3.89
CA ALA A 30 1.43 10.17 -2.88
C ALA A 30 1.79 10.65 -1.47
N GLN A 31 2.96 11.27 -1.27
CA GLN A 31 3.31 11.93 0.00
C GLN A 31 2.28 12.99 0.38
N ARG A 32 1.91 13.88 -0.55
CA ARG A 32 0.90 14.92 -0.33
C ARG A 32 -0.47 14.33 -0.01
N LEU A 33 -0.89 13.29 -0.74
CA LEU A 33 -2.16 12.62 -0.51
C LEU A 33 -2.24 12.02 0.89
N CYS A 34 -1.20 11.32 1.33
CA CYS A 34 -1.15 10.79 2.70
C CYS A 34 -1.23 11.92 3.74
N ALA A 35 -0.48 13.01 3.56
CA ALA A 35 -0.51 14.14 4.48
C ALA A 35 -1.90 14.79 4.57
N LEU A 36 -2.61 14.94 3.43
CA LEU A 36 -3.99 15.43 3.39
C LEU A 36 -4.98 14.52 4.15
N LEU A 37 -4.69 13.23 4.21
CA LEU A 37 -5.46 12.23 4.95
C LEU A 37 -5.02 12.10 6.42
N GLY A 38 -4.09 12.94 6.89
CA GLY A 38 -3.54 12.86 8.24
C GLY A 38 -2.64 11.63 8.46
N ALA A 39 -2.06 11.10 7.39
CA ALA A 39 -1.20 9.92 7.39
C ALA A 39 0.16 10.20 6.76
N THR A 40 1.07 9.23 6.82
CA THR A 40 2.36 9.24 6.11
C THR A 40 2.41 8.08 5.12
N LEU A 41 3.33 8.13 4.15
CA LEU A 41 3.63 6.93 3.37
C LEU A 41 4.11 5.83 4.32
N ALA A 42 3.65 4.60 4.07
CA ALA A 42 4.09 3.45 4.84
C ALA A 42 5.56 3.15 4.54
N THR A 43 6.30 2.73 5.57
CA THR A 43 7.61 2.09 5.40
C THR A 43 7.42 0.67 4.88
N TYR A 44 8.50 0.05 4.36
CA TYR A 44 8.48 -1.36 4.01
C TYR A 44 8.08 -2.24 5.21
N ASP A 45 8.66 -1.97 6.38
CA ASP A 45 8.40 -2.74 7.60
C ASP A 45 6.93 -2.66 8.03
N GLN A 46 6.33 -1.46 8.01
CA GLN A 46 4.89 -1.30 8.27
C GLN A 46 4.03 -2.06 7.27
N LEU A 47 4.36 -2.01 5.97
CA LEU A 47 3.63 -2.78 4.96
C LEU A 47 3.80 -4.29 5.17
N TYR A 48 5.00 -4.73 5.54
CA TYR A 48 5.31 -6.13 5.82
C TYR A 48 4.54 -6.64 7.04
N THR A 49 4.52 -5.89 8.15
CA THR A 49 3.72 -6.22 9.33
C THR A 49 2.22 -6.23 9.01
N ALA A 50 1.71 -5.27 8.23
CA ALA A 50 0.33 -5.28 7.78
C ALA A 50 0.01 -6.50 6.90
N TRP A 51 0.95 -6.91 6.05
CA TRP A 51 0.84 -8.17 5.31
C TRP A 51 0.84 -9.37 6.26
N GLU A 52 1.71 -9.46 7.26
CA GLU A 52 1.63 -10.57 8.24
C GLU A 52 0.27 -10.62 8.97
N ALA A 53 -0.36 -9.46 9.18
CA ALA A 53 -1.70 -9.33 9.75
C ALA A 53 -2.86 -9.55 8.76
N GLY A 54 -2.58 -9.96 7.51
CA GLY A 54 -3.59 -10.35 6.52
C GLY A 54 -3.91 -9.31 5.45
N LEU A 55 -3.18 -8.19 5.37
CA LEU A 55 -3.39 -7.20 4.31
C LEU A 55 -3.13 -7.82 2.93
N GLN A 56 -4.11 -7.69 2.05
CA GLN A 56 -4.03 -8.08 0.64
C GLN A 56 -4.51 -6.94 -0.25
N LYS A 57 -3.68 -6.51 -1.19
CA LYS A 57 -4.07 -5.54 -2.21
C LYS A 57 -3.35 -5.79 -3.53
N CYS A 58 -4.11 -6.09 -4.57
CA CYS A 58 -3.59 -6.23 -5.94
C CYS A 58 -3.42 -4.87 -6.64
N ARG A 59 -2.73 -3.92 -6.01
CA ARG A 59 -2.44 -2.59 -6.57
C ARG A 59 -1.15 -2.04 -6.01
N TYR A 60 -0.24 -1.62 -6.89
CA TYR A 60 0.95 -0.88 -6.51
C TYR A 60 0.60 0.41 -5.75
N GLY A 61 1.23 0.60 -4.61
CA GLY A 61 1.24 1.84 -3.84
C GLY A 61 2.68 2.27 -3.57
N TRP A 62 2.86 3.58 -3.40
CA TRP A 62 4.14 4.17 -3.03
C TRP A 62 4.45 3.93 -1.55
N LEU A 63 5.72 3.65 -1.25
CA LEU A 63 6.27 3.56 0.10
C LEU A 63 7.24 4.69 0.37
N ALA A 64 7.58 4.90 1.64
CA ALA A 64 8.45 5.98 2.12
C ALA A 64 9.87 5.96 1.52
N ASP A 65 10.34 4.80 1.05
CA ASP A 65 11.61 4.60 0.36
C ASP A 65 11.55 4.88 -1.16
N ALA A 66 10.44 5.48 -1.63
CA ALA A 66 10.13 5.71 -3.03
C ALA A 66 10.09 4.42 -3.88
N THR A 67 9.88 3.26 -3.26
CA THR A 67 9.52 2.04 -3.98
C THR A 67 8.02 1.95 -4.19
N ALA A 68 7.60 1.22 -5.24
CA ALA A 68 6.21 0.88 -5.47
C ALA A 68 5.99 -0.61 -5.20
N ARG A 69 5.17 -0.92 -4.20
CA ARG A 69 4.93 -2.30 -3.74
C ARG A 69 3.47 -2.59 -3.45
N TYR A 70 3.12 -3.86 -3.30
CA TYR A 70 1.78 -4.31 -2.98
C TYR A 70 1.80 -5.67 -2.24
N PRO A 71 0.95 -5.87 -1.21
CA PRO A 71 0.94 -7.09 -0.41
C PRO A 71 -0.03 -8.14 -0.97
N MET A 72 0.37 -9.40 -1.02
CA MET A 72 -0.45 -10.53 -1.49
C MET A 72 -0.46 -11.68 -0.47
N GLN A 73 -1.64 -12.06 0.03
CA GLN A 73 -1.84 -13.25 0.88
C GLN A 73 -2.02 -14.51 0.04
N THR A 74 -2.69 -14.37 -1.11
CA THR A 74 -3.03 -15.45 -2.02
C THR A 74 -2.72 -15.07 -3.46
N ARG A 75 -2.56 -16.08 -4.32
CA ARG A 75 -2.35 -15.85 -5.76
C ARG A 75 -3.68 -15.44 -6.39
N LEU A 76 -3.69 -14.29 -7.06
CA LEU A 76 -4.85 -13.79 -7.79
C LEU A 76 -4.51 -13.62 -9.28
N PRO A 77 -5.42 -14.02 -10.19
CA PRO A 77 -5.23 -13.77 -11.62
C PRO A 77 -4.98 -12.27 -11.89
N GLY A 78 -3.89 -11.96 -12.58
CA GLY A 78 -3.50 -10.58 -12.93
C GLY A 78 -2.72 -9.80 -11.85
N CYS A 79 -2.42 -10.41 -10.70
CA CYS A 79 -1.75 -9.78 -9.56
C CYS A 79 -0.32 -10.29 -9.33
N GLY A 80 0.22 -11.04 -10.28
CA GLY A 80 1.46 -11.81 -10.12
C GLY A 80 1.23 -13.18 -9.48
N ASN A 81 2.29 -13.97 -9.37
CA ASN A 81 2.25 -15.37 -8.92
C ASN A 81 2.94 -15.61 -7.57
N TYR A 82 3.25 -14.55 -6.82
CA TYR A 82 3.99 -14.59 -5.56
C TYR A 82 3.10 -14.16 -4.39
N ILE A 83 3.34 -14.80 -3.23
CA ILE A 83 2.76 -14.42 -1.93
C ILE A 83 3.86 -13.63 -1.20
N GLY A 84 3.48 -12.54 -0.53
CA GLY A 84 4.41 -11.61 0.12
C GLY A 84 4.20 -10.16 -0.30
N VAL A 85 5.14 -9.30 0.08
CA VAL A 85 5.23 -7.92 -0.41
C VAL A 85 5.92 -7.91 -1.77
N CYS A 86 5.15 -7.76 -2.84
CA CYS A 86 5.60 -7.76 -4.22
C CYS A 86 5.88 -6.34 -4.72
N GLY A 87 6.73 -6.19 -5.74
CA GLY A 87 6.95 -4.94 -6.45
C GLY A 87 8.42 -4.57 -6.63
N SER A 88 8.73 -3.28 -6.73
CA SER A 88 10.09 -2.80 -6.99
C SER A 88 10.96 -2.86 -5.74
N SER A 89 12.18 -3.38 -5.87
CA SER A 89 13.21 -3.34 -4.82
C SER A 89 14.06 -2.06 -4.83
N HIS A 90 13.89 -1.20 -5.84
CA HIS A 90 14.64 0.05 -6.01
C HIS A 90 13.68 1.24 -6.17
N PRO A 91 14.10 2.45 -5.74
CA PRO A 91 13.32 3.67 -5.94
C PRO A 91 12.93 3.86 -7.41
N GLN A 92 11.69 4.28 -7.64
CA GLN A 92 11.18 4.50 -9.00
C GLN A 92 11.30 5.98 -9.39
N PRO A 93 11.55 6.29 -10.67
CA PRO A 93 11.76 7.67 -11.14
C PRO A 93 10.47 8.50 -11.29
N LYS A 94 9.30 7.95 -10.88
CA LYS A 94 7.98 8.54 -11.14
C LYS A 94 7.49 9.48 -10.04
#